data_AF-A0A1H8DU54-F1
#
_entry.id   AF-A0A1H8DU54-F1
#
_cell.length_a   1.000
_cell.length_b   1.000
_cell.length_c   1.000
_cell.angle_alpha   90.00
_cell.angle_beta   90.00
_cell.angle_gamma   90.00
#
_symmetry.space_group_name_H-M   'P 1'
#
loop_
_entity.id
_entity.type
_entity.pdbx_description
1 polymer ?
#
loop_
_entity_poly.entity_id
_entity_poly.type
_entity_poly.pdbx_seq_one_letter_code
_entity_poly.pdbx_strand_id
1 'polypeptide(L)' 'MEKYQSNAAVMEAKDKAVKTEEEKEWENPVEPTKTSDPRDEEQVLRQYKEAKRRHDNLSENEDDKKKD' A
#
# COMPACT_ATOMS: atom_id res chain seq x y z
N MET A 1 -19.74 -11.12 -38.06
CA MET A 1 -19.35 -9.70 -37.93
C MET A 1 -20.42 -9.05 -37.07
N GLU A 2 -20.26 -9.14 -35.74
CA GLU A 2 -21.19 -8.56 -34.77
C GLU A 2 -21.13 -7.03 -34.85
N LYS A 3 -22.29 -6.40 -35.06
CA LYS A 3 -22.41 -4.95 -35.09
C LYS A 3 -22.62 -4.47 -33.66
N TYR A 4 -21.63 -3.80 -33.09
CA TYR A 4 -21.77 -3.10 -31.83
C TYR A 4 -22.81 -1.97 -31.99
N GLN A 5 -23.94 -2.10 -31.30
CA GLN A 5 -24.85 -0.98 -31.09
C GLN A 5 -24.23 -0.07 -30.02
N SER A 6 -23.99 1.18 -30.38
CA SER A 6 -23.47 2.20 -29.47
C SER A 6 -24.50 2.54 -28.39
N ASN A 7 -24.07 2.57 -27.13
CA ASN A 7 -24.88 2.97 -25.97
C ASN A 7 -25.13 4.49 -25.90
N ALA A 8 -25.40 5.14 -27.03
CA ALA A 8 -25.54 6.59 -27.11
C ALA A 8 -26.95 7.11 -26.72
N ALA A 9 -27.86 6.25 -26.25
CA ALA A 9 -29.29 6.58 -26.15
C ALA A 9 -29.95 6.40 -24.78
N VAL A 10 -29.22 6.21 -23.67
CA VAL A 10 -29.85 6.10 -22.35
C VAL A 10 -29.14 6.94 -21.29
N MET A 11 -29.04 8.24 -21.56
CA MET A 11 -28.92 9.26 -20.51
C MET A 11 -30.05 10.27 -20.71
N GLU A 12 -31.28 9.75 -20.71
CA GLU A 12 -32.47 10.56 -20.55
C GLU A 12 -32.45 11.10 -19.11
N ALA A 13 -32.36 12.42 -18.98
CA ALA A 13 -32.29 13.13 -17.71
C ALA A 13 -33.52 12.81 -16.84
N LYS A 14 -33.38 11.79 -15.99
CA LYS A 14 -34.30 11.53 -14.89
C LYS A 14 -33.87 12.39 -13.72
N ASP A 15 -34.14 13.69 -13.84
CA ASP A 15 -34.23 14.58 -12.69
C ASP A 15 -35.36 14.07 -11.81
N LYS A 16 -35.05 13.25 -10.80
CA LYS A 16 -35.90 13.02 -9.64
C LYS A 16 -35.14 12.33 -8.51
N ALA A 17 -34.75 13.19 -7.57
CA ALA A 17 -34.62 12.93 -6.14
C ALA A 17 -33.60 11.85 -5.72
N VAL A 18 -32.32 12.17 -5.87
CA VAL A 18 -31.34 11.70 -4.88
C VAL A 18 -31.35 12.75 -3.78
N LYS A 19 -31.67 12.35 -2.55
CA LYS A 19 -31.49 13.20 -1.36
C LYS A 19 -30.10 13.82 -1.49
N THR A 20 -30.01 15.14 -1.34
CA THR A 20 -28.76 15.86 -1.13
C THR A 20 -28.11 15.24 0.12
N GLU A 21 -27.37 14.16 -0.07
CA GLU A 21 -26.36 13.71 0.89
C GLU A 21 -25.38 14.87 0.89
N GLU A 22 -25.46 15.69 1.93
CA GLU A 22 -24.51 16.77 2.17
C GLU A 22 -23.11 16.21 1.90
N GLU A 23 -22.45 16.73 0.86
CA GLU A 23 -21.14 16.26 0.46
C GLU A 23 -20.23 16.37 1.69
N LYS A 24 -19.71 15.24 2.14
CA LYS A 24 -18.86 15.23 3.31
C LYS A 24 -17.58 16.02 3.00
N GLU A 25 -17.44 17.18 3.61
CA GLU A 25 -16.18 17.93 3.59
C GLU A 25 -15.13 17.12 4.35
N TRP A 26 -14.12 16.63 3.63
CA TRP A 26 -12.99 15.93 4.24
C TRP A 26 -11.94 16.95 4.66
N GLU A 27 -11.53 16.90 5.93
CA GLU A 27 -10.43 17.72 6.41
C GLU A 27 -9.12 17.32 5.70
N ASN A 28 -8.35 18.33 5.27
CA ASN A 28 -7.03 18.11 4.69
C ASN A 28 -6.03 17.79 5.82
N PRO A 29 -5.31 16.66 5.78
CA PRO A 29 -4.33 16.32 6.81
C PRO A 29 -3.29 17.43 6.98
N VAL A 30 -3.02 17.80 8.24
CA VAL A 30 -2.06 18.88 8.58
C VAL A 30 -0.64 18.54 8.15
N GLU A 31 -0.28 17.26 8.16
CA GLU A 31 1.06 16.78 7.84
C GLU A 31 0.99 15.53 6.93
N PRO A 32 0.68 15.71 5.64
CA PRO A 32 0.52 14.60 4.71
C PRO A 32 1.81 13.79 4.49
N THR A 33 2.96 14.31 4.92
CA THR A 33 4.27 13.68 4.77
C THR A 33 4.64 12.73 5.91
N LYS A 34 3.92 12.77 7.04
CA LYS A 34 4.19 11.82 8.14
C LYS A 34 3.59 10.47 7.76
N THR A 35 4.45 9.54 7.34
CA THR A 35 4.09 8.13 7.20
C THR A 35 3.93 7.54 8.60
N SER A 36 2.76 7.73 9.22
CA SER A 36 2.43 7.10 10.50
C SER A 36 1.94 5.66 10.30
N ASP A 37 2.49 4.96 9.32
CA ASP A 37 2.09 3.60 9.03
C ASP A 37 2.74 2.67 10.07
N PRO A 38 1.98 2.02 10.97
CA PRO A 38 2.54 1.11 11.96
C PRO A 38 3.30 -0.08 11.32
N ARG A 39 3.09 -0.32 10.02
CA ARG A 39 3.83 -1.34 9.26
C ARG A 39 5.29 -0.97 9.03
N ASP A 40 5.66 0.31 9.09
CA ASP A 40 7.04 0.75 8.85
C ASP A 40 8.00 0.17 9.91
N GLU A 41 7.57 0.14 11.18
CA GLU A 41 8.32 -0.47 12.27
C GLU A 41 8.47 -1.98 12.09
N GLU A 42 7.42 -2.66 11.64
CA GLU A 42 7.43 -4.09 11.35
C GLU A 42 8.43 -4.43 10.22
N GLN A 43 8.46 -3.63 9.16
CA GLN A 43 9.37 -3.81 8.04
C GLN A 43 10.83 -3.68 8.48
N VAL A 44 11.16 -2.67 9.29
CA VAL A 44 12.50 -2.48 9.85
C VAL A 44 12.91 -3.67 10.70
N LEU A 45 12.03 -4.14 11.59
CA LEU A 45 12.29 -5.28 12.45
C LEU A 45 12.52 -6.57 11.64
N ARG A 46 11.74 -6.76 10.57
CA ARG A 46 11.89 -7.91 9.67
C ARG A 46 13.23 -7.89 8.94
N GLN A 47 13.63 -6.74 8.41
CA GLN A 47 14.93 -6.57 7.75
C GLN A 47 16.08 -6.86 8.71
N TYR A 48 15.99 -6.36 9.94
CA TYR A 48 16.98 -6.64 10.98
C TYR A 48 17.10 -8.15 11.27
N LYS A 49 15.98 -8.85 11.46
CA LYS A 49 15.98 -10.29 11.74
C LYS A 49 16.57 -11.10 10.58
N GLU A 50 16.27 -10.71 9.35
CA GLU A 50 16.81 -11.36 8.15
C GLU A 50 18.32 -11.11 7.99
N ALA A 51 18.76 -9.86 8.20
CA ALA A 51 20.18 -9.52 8.18
C ALA A 51 20.96 -10.29 9.26
N LYS A 52 20.41 -10.41 10.47
CA LYS A 52 20.99 -11.20 11.54
C LYS A 52 21.14 -12.67 11.16
N ARG A 53 20.08 -13.30 10.62
CA ARG A 53 20.18 -14.70 10.15
C ARG A 53 21.25 -14.90 9.08
N ARG A 54 21.34 -13.98 8.12
CA ARG A 54 22.37 -14.05 7.07
C ARG A 54 23.75 -13.91 7.66
N HIS A 55 23.94 -12.91 8.53
CA HIS A 55 25.20 -12.69 9.23
C HIS A 55 25.62 -13.94 9.98
N ASP A 56 24.75 -14.49 10.83
CA ASP A 56 25.06 -15.65 11.66
C ASP A 56 25.45 -16.88 10.81
N ASN A 57 24.71 -17.15 9.73
CA ASN A 57 25.03 -18.23 8.79
C ASN A 57 26.36 -18.02 8.03
N LEU A 58 26.74 -16.76 7.79
CA LEU A 58 28.00 -16.40 7.12
C LEU A 58 29.19 -16.42 8.09
N SER A 59 29.00 -15.94 9.31
CA SER A 59 30.05 -15.81 10.32
C SER A 59 30.44 -17.14 10.96
N GLU A 60 29.53 -18.12 11.04
CA GLU A 60 29.80 -19.43 11.62
C GLU A 60 30.96 -20.17 10.92
N ASN A 61 31.18 -19.93 9.63
CA ASN A 61 32.31 -20.50 8.88
C ASN A 61 33.58 -19.62 8.89
N GLU A 62 33.50 -18.35 9.33
CA GLU A 62 34.67 -17.47 9.44
C GLU A 62 35.46 -17.70 10.72
N ASP A 63 34.78 -18.04 11.82
CA ASP A 63 35.42 -18.25 13.12
C ASP A 63 36.30 -19.51 13.16
N ASP A 64 35.95 -20.53 12.37
CA ASP A 64 36.76 -21.74 12.21
C ASP A 64 37.98 -21.52 11.29
N LYS A 65 37.87 -20.67 10.26
CA LYS A 65 38.98 -20.38 9.33
C LYS A 65 40.07 -19.46 9.89
N LYS A 66 39.80 -18.72 10.97
CA LYS A 66 40.79 -17.84 11.63
C LYS A 66 41.65 -18.58 12.66
N LYS A 67 41.40 -19.87 12.91
CA LYS A 67 42.11 -20.68 13.93
C LYS A 67 43.10 -21.71 13.37
N ASP A 68 43.27 -21.79 12.06
CA ASP A 68 44.33 -22.56 11.39
C ASP A 68 45.50 -21.66 10.95
#